data_AF-A0A4Q3JTN0-F1
#
_entry.id   AF-A0A4Q3JTN0-F1
#
_cell.length_a   1.000
_cell.length_b   1.000
_cell.length_c   1.000
_cell.angle_alpha   90.00
_cell.angle_beta   90.00
_cell.angle_gamma   90.00
#
_symmetry.space_group_name_H-M   'P 1'
#
loop_
_entity.id
_entity.type
_entity.pdbx_description
1 polymer ?
#
loop_
_entity_poly.entity_id
_entity_poly.type
_entity_poly.pdbx_seq_one_letter_code
_entity_poly.pdbx_strand_id
1 'polypeptide(L)'
;MSQRWTWSEICTSDTFRGHWIALDTCRFDPHETSVPVEGELVDHDENLAELCRRLRERSRSHCAIRFCDEPSPPSARGWRWGGSLLHRDRA
;
A
#
# COMPACT_ATOMS: atom_id res chain seq x y z
N MET A 1 -19.32 -11.56 -9.81
CA MET A 1 -19.41 -11.30 -8.35
C MET A 1 -18.17 -10.51 -7.99
N SER A 2 -18.30 -9.24 -7.64
CA SER A 2 -17.18 -8.39 -7.24
C SER A 2 -16.97 -8.55 -5.73
N GLN A 3 -15.87 -9.19 -5.34
CA GLN A 3 -15.52 -9.33 -3.93
C GLN A 3 -14.79 -8.07 -3.48
N ARG A 4 -15.36 -7.38 -2.48
CA ARG A 4 -14.71 -6.25 -1.82
C ARG A 4 -13.85 -6.79 -0.69
N TRP A 5 -12.63 -6.28 -0.61
CA TRP A 5 -11.63 -6.65 0.37
C TRP A 5 -11.21 -5.41 1.14
N THR A 6 -11.07 -5.54 2.45
CA THR A 6 -10.42 -4.52 3.27
C THR A 6 -8.90 -4.63 3.13
N TRP A 7 -8.20 -3.52 3.32
CA TRP A 7 -6.73 -3.54 3.26
C TRP A 7 -6.14 -4.49 4.31
N SER A 8 -6.74 -4.54 5.51
CA SER A 8 -6.35 -5.47 6.57
C SER A 8 -6.46 -6.95 6.16
N GLU A 9 -7.52 -7.33 5.43
CA GLU A 9 -7.70 -8.71 4.93
C GLU A 9 -6.65 -9.05 3.86
N ILE A 10 -6.34 -8.11 2.97
CA ILE A 10 -5.31 -8.27 1.93
C ILE A 10 -3.94 -8.48 2.59
N CYS A 11 -3.58 -7.64 3.57
CA CYS A 11 -2.32 -7.77 4.30
C CYS A 11 -2.23 -9.02 5.18
N THR A 12 -3.36 -9.55 5.63
CA THR A 12 -3.40 -10.80 6.42
C THR A 12 -3.23 -12.04 5.53
N SER A 13 -3.48 -11.92 4.22
CA SER A 13 -3.35 -13.03 3.28
C SER A 13 -1.92 -13.14 2.75
N ASP A 14 -1.27 -14.27 3.00
CA ASP A 14 0.06 -14.57 2.44
C ASP A 14 0.10 -14.52 0.91
N THR A 15 -1.03 -14.76 0.24
CA THR A 15 -1.16 -14.72 -1.23
C THR A 15 -0.84 -13.34 -1.81
N PHE A 16 -1.12 -12.26 -1.07
CA PHE A 16 -0.94 -10.89 -1.54
C PHE A 16 0.30 -10.20 -0.97
N ARG A 17 1.00 -10.89 -0.05
CA ARG A 17 2.19 -10.38 0.61
C ARG A 17 3.32 -10.21 -0.42
N GLY A 18 3.96 -9.05 -0.43
CA GLY A 18 5.01 -8.73 -1.40
C GLY A 18 4.51 -8.47 -2.83
N HIS A 19 3.19 -8.31 -3.01
CA HIS A 19 2.59 -8.02 -4.32
C HIS A 19 2.02 -6.60 -4.36
N TRP A 20 2.00 -6.03 -5.56
CA TRP A 20 1.24 -4.84 -5.90
C TRP A 20 -0.22 -5.20 -6.11
N ILE A 21 -1.07 -4.46 -5.44
CA ILE A 21 -2.51 -4.71 -5.39
C ILE A 21 -3.22 -3.55 -6.08
N ALA A 22 -4.04 -3.87 -7.07
CA ALA A 22 -4.92 -2.91 -7.71
C ALA A 22 -6.32 -3.03 -7.11
N LEU A 23 -6.76 -1.94 -6.50
CA LEU A 23 -8.10 -1.79 -5.96
C LEU A 23 -8.90 -0.80 -6.80
N ASP A 24 -10.16 -1.12 -7.06
CA ASP A 24 -11.12 -0.25 -7.75
C ASP A 24 -12.27 0.10 -6.81
N THR A 25 -13.02 1.16 -7.12
CA THR A 25 -14.13 1.66 -6.28
C THR A 25 -13.72 1.76 -4.80
N CYS A 26 -12.53 2.33 -4.55
CA CYS A 26 -11.93 2.40 -3.22
C CYS A 26 -12.69 3.36 -2.32
N ARG A 27 -12.85 2.98 -1.06
CA ARG A 27 -13.26 3.88 0.01
C ARG A 27 -12.04 4.26 0.84
N PHE A 28 -11.85 5.56 1.01
CA PHE A 28 -10.74 6.12 1.78
C PHE A 28 -11.20 6.47 3.19
N ASP A 29 -10.29 6.40 4.15
CA ASP A 29 -10.59 6.80 5.52
C ASP A 29 -10.82 8.32 5.56
N PRO A 30 -11.91 8.80 6.20
CA PRO A 30 -12.14 10.24 6.35
C PRO A 30 -11.07 10.94 7.22
N HIS A 31 -10.37 10.22 8.10
CA HIS A 31 -9.30 10.74 8.95
C HIS A 31 -7.91 10.59 8.34
N GLU A 32 -7.67 9.51 7.58
CA GLU A 32 -6.45 9.29 6.79
C GLU A 32 -6.77 9.26 5.29
N THR A 33 -6.98 10.45 4.72
CA THR A 33 -7.44 10.69 3.35
C THR A 33 -6.57 10.10 2.23
N SER A 34 -5.40 9.53 2.56
CA SER A 34 -4.46 8.92 1.61
C SER A 34 -4.35 7.39 1.72
N VAL A 35 -5.17 6.76 2.57
CA VAL A 35 -5.16 5.31 2.77
C VAL A 35 -6.52 4.71 2.36
N PRO A 36 -6.57 3.89 1.30
CA PRO A 36 -7.77 3.13 0.97
C PRO A 36 -8.02 2.09 2.06
N VAL A 37 -9.21 2.11 2.67
CA VAL A 37 -9.62 1.21 3.76
C VAL A 37 -10.21 -0.07 3.20
N GLU A 38 -11.01 0.06 2.14
CA GLU A 38 -11.67 -1.05 1.45
C GLU A 38 -11.78 -0.75 -0.05
N GLY A 39 -11.76 -1.80 -0.87
CA GLY A 39 -11.91 -1.68 -2.32
C GLY A 39 -12.24 -3.01 -2.98
N GLU A 40 -12.62 -2.96 -4.26
CA GLU A 40 -12.74 -4.17 -5.07
C GLU A 40 -11.35 -4.61 -5.54
N LEU A 41 -10.94 -5.84 -5.23
CA LEU A 41 -9.69 -6.40 -5.71
C LEU A 41 -9.83 -6.80 -7.18
N VAL A 42 -9.11 -6.11 -8.07
CA VAL A 42 -9.29 -6.30 -9.53
C VAL A 42 -8.11 -7.01 -10.17
N ASP A 43 -6.91 -6.83 -9.63
CA ASP A 43 -5.68 -7.47 -10.08
C ASP A 43 -4.61 -7.38 -8.99
N HIS A 44 -3.65 -8.30 -9.03
CA HIS A 44 -2.45 -8.29 -8.19
C HIS A 44 -1.26 -8.83 -8.98
N ASP A 45 -0.07 -8.28 -8.74
CA ASP A 45 1.15 -8.75 -9.38
C ASP A 45 2.40 -8.41 -8.55
N GLU A 46 3.45 -9.21 -8.63
CA GLU A 46 4.76 -8.87 -8.06
C GLU A 46 5.41 -7.69 -8.82
N ASN A 47 5.08 -7.53 -10.10
CA ASN A 47 5.61 -6.52 -11.00
C ASN A 47 4.60 -5.42 -11.29
N LEU A 48 4.86 -4.23 -10.76
CA LEU A 48 4.06 -3.02 -10.99
C LEU A 48 3.86 -2.70 -12.47
N ALA A 49 4.87 -2.93 -13.32
CA ALA A 49 4.80 -2.61 -14.74
C ALA A 49 3.81 -3.54 -15.46
N GLU A 50 3.84 -4.84 -15.17
CA GLU A 50 2.89 -5.81 -15.72
C GLU A 50 1.48 -5.56 -15.19
N LEU A 51 1.34 -5.23 -13.90
CA LEU A 51 0.05 -4.81 -13.33
C LEU A 51 -0.54 -3.62 -14.08
N CYS A 52 0.25 -2.55 -14.26
CA CYS A 52 -0.17 -1.36 -14.99
C CYS A 52 -0.55 -1.67 -16.44
N ARG A 53 0.20 -2.56 -17.10
CA ARG A 53 -0.10 -3.01 -18.47
C ARG A 53 -1.46 -3.70 -18.54
N ARG A 54 -1.71 -4.66 -17.63
CA ARG A 54 -3.00 -5.38 -17.57
C ARG A 54 -4.16 -4.47 -17.22
N LEU A 55 -3.98 -3.52 -16.30
CA LEU A 55 -5.02 -2.54 -15.96
C LEU A 55 -5.39 -1.65 -17.15
N ARG A 56 -4.39 -1.20 -17.91
CA ARG A 56 -4.60 -0.44 -19.15
C ARG A 56 -5.33 -1.27 -20.21
N GLU A 57 -4.95 -2.52 -20.41
CA GLU A 57 -5.63 -3.43 -21.33
C GLU A 57 -7.09 -3.67 -20.94
N ARG A 58 -7.37 -3.71 -19.63
CA ARG A 58 -8.72 -3.81 -19.07
C ARG A 58 -9.47 -2.46 -19.02
N SER A 59 -8.90 -1.39 -19.57
CA SER A 59 -9.48 -0.04 -19.60
C SER A 59 -9.89 0.51 -18.23
N ARG A 60 -9.19 0.11 -17.16
CA ARG A 60 -9.46 0.61 -15.80
C ARG A 60 -8.56 1.80 -15.49
N SER A 61 -9.14 2.99 -15.39
CA SER A 61 -8.45 4.25 -15.15
C SER A 61 -8.59 4.79 -13.72
N HIS A 62 -9.46 4.18 -12.89
CA HIS A 62 -9.80 4.66 -11.55
C HIS A 62 -9.38 3.68 -10.44
N CYS A 63 -8.18 3.10 -10.54
CA CYS A 63 -7.68 2.16 -9.56
C CYS A 63 -6.67 2.80 -8.61
N ALA A 64 -6.76 2.47 -7.31
CA ALA A 64 -5.71 2.71 -6.35
C ALA A 64 -4.74 1.52 -6.38
N ILE A 65 -3.46 1.79 -6.64
CA ILE A 65 -2.41 0.77 -6.62
C ILE A 65 -1.61 0.93 -5.32
N ARG A 66 -1.55 -0.14 -4.53
CA ARG A 66 -0.81 -0.19 -3.25
C ARG A 66 0.05 -1.43 -3.20
N PHE A 67 1.28 -1.27 -2.71
CA PHE A 67 2.15 -2.41 -2.42
C PHE A 67 1.81 -2.96 -1.04
N CYS A 68 1.55 -4.26 -0.97
CA CYS A 68 1.39 -4.97 0.30
C CYS A 68 2.78 -5.38 0.81
N ASP A 69 3.50 -4.43 1.41
CA ASP A 69 4.68 -4.78 2.20
C ASP A 69 4.23 -5.54 3.46
N GLU A 70 5.13 -6.31 4.09
CA GLU A 70 4.83 -6.92 5.40
C GLU A 70 4.15 -5.90 6.33
N PRO A 71 3.32 -6.33 7.31
CA PRO A 71 2.81 -5.44 8.33
C PRO A 71 4.00 -4.76 9.03
N SER A 72 4.41 -3.61 8.51
CA SER A 72 5.37 -2.76 9.16
C SER A 72 4.70 -2.43 10.48
N PRO A 73 5.32 -2.73 11.63
CA PRO A 73 4.72 -2.41 12.91
C PRO A 73 4.26 -0.95 12.88
N PRO A 74 3.08 -0.64 13.45
CA PRO A 74 2.40 0.63 13.26
C PRO A 74 3.39 1.77 13.47
N SER A 75 3.75 2.42 12.36
CA SER A 75 4.51 3.65 12.26
C SER A 75 5.29 3.99 13.54
N ALA A 76 6.50 3.44 13.65
CA ALA A 76 7.53 4.11 14.41
C ALA A 76 7.71 5.49 13.74
N ARG A 77 7.00 6.49 14.28
CA ARG A 77 7.09 7.92 13.99
C ARG A 77 8.52 8.40 14.25
N GLY A 78 9.43 8.01 13.37
CA GLY A 78 10.85 8.08 13.59
C GLY A 78 11.59 8.09 12.27
N TRP A 79 11.11 8.88 11.31
CA TRP A 79 11.95 9.40 10.25
C TRP A 79 13.04 10.26 10.90
N ARG A 80 14.11 9.63 11.38
CA ARG A 80 15.34 10.29 11.83
C ARG A 80 16.19 10.51 10.59
N TRP A 81 15.78 11.49 9.77
CA TRP A 81 16.69 12.12 8.81
C TRP A 81 17.87 12.70 9.60
N GLY A 82 19.07 12.52 9.04
CA GLY A 82 20.34 12.71 9.70
C GLY A 82 20.45 13.95 10.60
N GLY A 83 20.83 13.70 11.85
CA GLY A 83 21.34 14.72 12.76
C GLY A 83 22.50 14.10 13.51
N SER A 84 23.71 14.39 13.01
CA SER A 84 24.99 13.88 13.46
C SER A 84 25.12 13.71 14.96
N LEU A 85 25.52 12.50 15.33
CA LEU A 85 26.24 12.22 16.56
C LEU A 85 27.59 12.97 16.49
N LEU A 86 27.63 14.23 16.90
CA LEU A 86 28.87 14.93 17.21
C LEU A 86 28.83 15.35 18.67
N HIS A 87 29.28 14.38 19.48
CA HIS A 87 30.11 14.56 20.65
C HIS A 87 30.66 15.99 20.79
N ARG A 88 30.19 16.71 21.80
CA ARG A 88 30.85 17.92 22.26
C ARG A 88 31.00 17.83 23.77
N ASP A 89 32.04 17.08 24.15
CA ASP A 89 32.75 17.30 25.40
C ASP A 89 33.07 18.79 25.54
N ARG A 90 32.65 19.39 26.65
CA ARG A 90 33.22 20.66 27.10
C ARG A 90 33.17 20.71 28.63
N ALA A 91 34.32 20.39 29.21
CA ALA A 91 34.75 20.86 30.52
C ALA A 91 34.92 22.38 30.54
#